data_AF-A0A6L8HZW7-F1
#
_entry.id   AF-A0A6L8HZW7-F1
#
_cell.length_a   1.000
_cell.length_b   1.000
_cell.length_c   1.000
_cell.angle_alpha   90.00
_cell.angle_beta   90.00
_cell.angle_gamma   90.00
#
_symmetry.space_group_name_H-M   'P 1'
#
loop_
_entity.id
_entity.type
_entity.pdbx_description
1 polymer ?
#
loop_
_entity_poly.entity_id
_entity_poly.type
_entity_poly.pdbx_seq_one_letter_code
_entity_poly.pdbx_strand_id
1 'polypeptide(L)'
;MTLLGELEARLEESGGEGVLGFLEERLGDEATMGEELEDADAAVEAAEVAEERSESWMMDAFERFPIVNAQTFPHSSHVDPRAHAVLATHRLAQGSGLYLPSELREMHERDEVSRAWQAREGLRFCVFATMMRAVGEAMVEGGVGAAAYVSTCQETAKALGGIEIAAPQA
;
A
#
# COMPACT_ATOMS: atom_id res chain seq x y z
N MET A 1 18.68 6.25 -8.05
CA MET A 1 17.93 6.29 -6.77
C MET A 1 16.59 5.66 -7.11
N THR A 2 16.14 4.66 -6.35
CA THR A 2 14.95 3.90 -6.73
C THR A 2 13.67 4.66 -6.39
N LEU A 3 12.57 4.35 -7.07
CA LEU A 3 11.23 4.90 -6.81
C LEU A 3 10.85 4.81 -5.33
N LEU A 4 11.13 3.67 -4.69
CA LEU A 4 10.86 3.47 -3.27
C LEU A 4 11.73 4.36 -2.38
N GLY A 5 13.01 4.55 -2.71
CA GLY A 5 13.87 5.45 -1.97
C GLY A 5 13.47 6.92 -2.12
N GLU A 6 13.01 7.33 -3.30
CA GLU A 6 12.45 8.67 -3.53
C GLU A 6 11.13 8.87 -2.80
N LEU A 7 10.27 7.86 -2.81
CA LEU A 7 9.00 7.86 -2.09
C LEU A 7 9.23 8.04 -0.59
N GLU A 8 10.17 7.28 0.01
CA GLU A 8 10.52 7.40 1.43
C GLU A 8 11.06 8.80 1.76
N ALA A 9 11.98 9.34 0.96
CA ALA A 9 12.49 10.69 1.15
C ALA A 9 11.38 11.76 1.07
N ARG A 10 10.47 11.63 0.11
CA ARG A 10 9.33 12.56 -0.04
C ARG A 10 8.34 12.46 1.11
N LEU A 11 8.09 11.26 1.61
CA LEU A 11 7.27 11.01 2.78
C LEU A 11 7.84 11.70 4.02
N GLU A 12 9.17 11.61 4.22
CA GLU A 12 9.86 12.31 5.32
C GLU A 12 9.80 13.83 5.19
N GLU A 13 9.95 14.37 3.97
CA GLU A 13 9.98 15.82 3.73
C GLU A 13 8.61 16.49 3.74
N SER A 14 7.60 15.82 3.18
CA SER A 14 6.32 16.47 2.78
C SER A 14 5.06 15.77 3.33
N GLY A 15 5.19 14.62 3.99
CA GLY A 15 4.04 13.83 4.44
C GLY A 15 3.17 13.30 3.29
N GLY A 16 1.94 12.87 3.61
CA GLY A 16 1.07 12.16 2.65
C GLY A 16 0.56 12.98 1.45
N GLU A 17 0.30 14.29 1.62
CA GLU A 17 -0.24 15.14 0.54
C GLU A 17 0.79 15.44 -0.57
N GLY A 18 2.07 15.61 -0.22
CA GLY A 18 3.14 15.89 -1.20
C GLY A 18 3.50 14.70 -2.09
N VAL A 19 3.02 13.51 -1.74
CA VAL A 19 3.39 12.25 -2.39
C VAL A 19 2.43 11.85 -3.50
N LEU A 20 1.15 12.22 -3.44
CA LEU A 20 0.18 11.86 -4.48
C LEU A 20 0.57 12.42 -5.85
N GLY A 21 0.97 13.69 -5.92
CA GLY A 21 1.46 14.29 -7.16
C GLY A 21 2.74 13.64 -7.69
N PHE A 22 3.64 13.22 -6.79
CA PHE A 22 4.84 12.46 -7.15
C PHE A 22 4.50 11.08 -7.71
N LEU A 23 3.53 10.37 -7.12
CA LEU A 23 3.10 9.06 -7.59
C LEU A 23 2.39 9.15 -8.94
N GLU A 24 1.53 10.15 -9.15
CA GLU A 24 0.89 10.40 -10.44
C GLU A 24 1.93 10.69 -11.54
N GLU A 25 2.96 11.47 -11.24
CA GLU A 25 4.05 11.79 -12.18
C GLU A 25 4.95 10.58 -12.48
N ARG A 26 5.44 9.89 -11.45
CA ARG A 26 6.43 8.81 -11.61
C ARG A 26 5.83 7.48 -12.06
N LEU A 27 4.64 7.12 -11.58
CA LEU A 27 4.00 5.87 -12.00
C LEU A 27 3.26 6.00 -13.33
N GLY A 28 2.88 7.23 -13.71
CA GLY A 28 2.35 7.54 -15.04
C GLY A 28 3.44 7.62 -16.12
N ASP A 29 4.72 7.68 -15.74
CA ASP A 29 5.85 7.69 -16.66
C ASP A 29 6.38 6.26 -16.90
N GLU A 30 6.10 5.75 -18.11
CA GLU A 30 6.56 4.43 -18.55
C GLU A 30 8.10 4.29 -18.52
N ALA A 31 8.85 5.38 -18.73
CA ALA A 31 10.31 5.33 -18.71
C ALA A 31 10.84 5.10 -17.29
N THR A 32 10.33 5.85 -16.31
CA THR A 32 10.65 5.66 -14.89
C THR A 32 10.30 4.24 -14.42
N MET A 33 9.10 3.75 -14.75
CA MET A 33 8.69 2.38 -14.40
C MET A 33 9.56 1.33 -15.10
N GLY A 34 10.03 1.60 -16.31
CA GLY A 34 10.95 0.73 -17.04
C GLY A 34 12.29 0.55 -16.34
N GLU A 35 12.86 1.62 -15.77
CA GLU A 35 14.12 1.57 -15.01
C GLU A 35 14.00 0.68 -13.75
N GLU A 36 12.90 0.81 -12.99
CA GLU A 36 12.64 -0.02 -11.80
C GLU A 36 12.41 -1.50 -12.14
N LEU A 37 12.02 -1.80 -13.37
CA LEU A 37 11.71 -3.15 -13.86
C LEU A 37 12.85 -3.79 -14.66
N GLU A 38 14.01 -3.14 -14.78
CA GLU A 38 15.20 -3.73 -15.39
C GLU A 38 15.66 -4.99 -14.63
N ASP A 39 15.44 -5.03 -13.32
CA ASP A 39 15.62 -6.21 -12.46
C ASP A 39 14.28 -6.65 -11.85
N ALA A 40 13.53 -7.44 -12.63
CA ALA A 40 12.23 -7.95 -12.22
C ALA A 40 12.29 -8.83 -10.97
N ASP A 41 13.41 -9.51 -10.71
CA ASP A 41 13.55 -10.38 -9.54
C ASP A 41 13.72 -9.55 -8.26
N ALA A 42 14.54 -8.50 -8.31
CA ALA A 42 14.69 -7.57 -7.20
C ALA A 42 13.36 -6.85 -6.88
N ALA A 43 12.58 -6.47 -7.89
CA ALA A 43 11.28 -5.84 -7.70
C ALA A 43 10.26 -6.78 -7.04
N VAL A 44 10.25 -8.06 -7.40
CA VAL A 44 9.40 -9.07 -6.75
C VAL A 44 9.83 -9.31 -5.31
N GLU A 45 11.13 -9.47 -5.04
CA GLU A 45 11.64 -9.64 -3.67
C GLU A 45 11.27 -8.44 -2.78
N ALA A 46 11.42 -7.22 -3.29
CA ALA A 46 11.01 -6.01 -2.57
C ALA A 46 9.51 -6.01 -2.24
N ALA A 47 8.68 -6.54 -3.15
CA ALA A 47 7.23 -6.66 -2.95
C ALA A 47 6.87 -7.66 -1.85
N GLU A 48 7.48 -8.85 -1.85
CA GLU A 48 7.27 -9.85 -0.80
C GLU A 48 7.69 -9.30 0.57
N VAL A 49 8.84 -8.61 0.65
CA VAL A 49 9.29 -7.94 1.89
C VAL A 49 8.32 -6.84 2.32
N ALA A 50 7.73 -6.10 1.38
CA ALA A 50 6.75 -5.06 1.68
C ALA A 50 5.44 -5.66 2.22
N GLU A 51 5.01 -6.83 1.72
CA GLU A 51 3.83 -7.55 2.21
C GLU A 51 3.99 -7.94 3.68
N GLU A 52 5.10 -8.62 4.01
CA GLU A 52 5.42 -9.03 5.38
C GLU A 52 5.48 -7.83 6.34
N ARG A 53 6.13 -6.73 5.91
CA ARG A 53 6.22 -5.50 6.70
C ARG A 53 4.85 -4.87 6.93
N SER A 54 3.99 -4.87 5.91
CA SER A 54 2.65 -4.29 6.00
C SER A 54 1.75 -5.06 6.97
N GLU A 55 1.86 -6.40 6.97
CA GLU A 55 1.11 -7.26 7.89
C GLU A 55 1.59 -7.06 9.32
N SER A 56 2.91 -7.07 9.54
CA SER A 56 3.52 -6.81 10.85
C SER A 56 3.09 -5.45 11.42
N TRP A 57 3.17 -4.39 10.60
CA TRP A 57 2.71 -3.06 11.00
C TRP A 57 1.22 -3.02 11.36
N MET A 58 0.37 -3.71 10.60
CA MET A 58 -1.06 -3.77 10.86
C MET A 58 -1.35 -4.43 12.21
N MET A 59 -0.64 -5.53 12.51
CA MET A 59 -0.77 -6.23 13.80
C MET A 59 -0.33 -5.32 14.95
N ASP A 60 0.82 -4.64 14.83
CA ASP A 60 1.29 -3.66 15.80
C ASP A 60 0.30 -2.51 16.01
N ALA A 61 -0.32 -2.01 14.93
CA ALA A 61 -1.32 -0.96 15.00
C ALA A 61 -2.57 -1.43 15.78
N PHE A 62 -3.03 -2.66 15.58
CA PHE A 62 -4.16 -3.22 16.33
C PHE A 62 -3.84 -3.46 17.81
N GLU A 63 -2.61 -3.80 18.16
CA GLU A 63 -2.22 -3.88 19.58
C GLU A 63 -2.28 -2.51 20.26
N ARG A 64 -1.98 -1.44 19.53
CA ARG A 64 -1.98 -0.05 20.04
C ARG A 64 -3.38 0.56 20.10
N PHE A 65 -4.31 0.12 19.26
CA PHE A 65 -5.67 0.66 19.20
C PHE A 65 -6.65 -0.30 19.89
N PRO A 66 -7.25 0.09 21.03
CA PRO A 66 -8.14 -0.82 21.76
C PRO A 66 -9.37 -1.19 20.90
N ILE A 67 -9.44 -2.45 20.49
CA ILE A 67 -10.70 -3.07 20.09
C ILE A 67 -11.41 -3.41 21.41
N VAL A 68 -12.24 -2.51 21.91
CA VAL A 68 -12.88 -2.69 23.21
C VAL A 68 -13.76 -3.95 23.16
N ASN A 69 -13.27 -5.01 23.81
CA ASN A 69 -14.02 -6.23 24.06
C ASN A 69 -15.20 -5.89 24.98
N ALA A 70 -16.35 -6.53 24.74
CA ALA A 70 -17.66 -6.23 25.35
C ALA A 70 -17.71 -6.27 26.90
N GLN A 71 -16.60 -6.57 27.58
CA GLN A 71 -16.49 -6.63 29.04
C GLN A 71 -16.57 -5.26 29.73
N THR A 72 -16.20 -4.16 29.05
CA THR A 72 -16.18 -2.82 29.66
C THR A 72 -17.44 -2.01 29.35
N PHE A 73 -18.06 -2.23 28.18
CA PHE A 73 -19.30 -1.57 27.76
C PHE A 73 -20.21 -2.58 27.03
N PRO A 74 -21.12 -3.27 27.74
CA PRO A 74 -21.91 -4.38 27.18
C PRO A 74 -22.91 -3.97 26.09
N HIS A 75 -23.07 -2.67 25.84
CA HIS A 75 -24.01 -2.13 24.84
C HIS A 75 -23.35 -1.21 23.80
N SER A 76 -22.02 -1.02 23.85
CA SER A 76 -21.32 -0.22 22.85
C SER A 76 -20.09 -0.94 22.33
N SER A 77 -20.14 -1.34 21.06
CA SER A 77 -18.97 -1.70 20.27
C SER A 77 -18.29 -0.41 19.80
N HIS A 78 -17.64 0.31 20.72
CA HIS A 78 -16.76 1.42 20.35
C HIS A 78 -15.42 0.83 19.92
N VAL A 79 -15.32 0.45 18.64
CA VAL A 79 -14.03 0.18 18.00
C VAL A 79 -13.31 1.51 17.88
N ASP A 80 -12.03 1.57 18.28
CA ASP A 80 -11.20 2.75 18.05
C ASP A 80 -11.28 3.12 16.55
N PRO A 81 -11.65 4.37 16.19
CA PRO A 81 -11.77 4.79 14.80
C PRO A 81 -10.50 4.53 13.98
N ARG A 82 -9.32 4.52 14.62
CA ARG A 82 -8.04 4.20 13.99
C ARG A 82 -7.92 2.72 13.67
N ALA A 83 -8.34 1.83 14.56
CA ALA A 83 -8.43 0.39 14.26
C ALA A 83 -9.39 0.12 13.09
N HIS A 84 -10.54 0.80 13.08
CA HIS A 84 -11.48 0.70 11.96
C HIS A 84 -10.87 1.22 10.66
N ALA A 85 -10.12 2.32 10.71
CA ALA A 85 -9.43 2.90 9.55
C ALA A 85 -8.37 1.94 8.98
N VAL A 86 -7.52 1.34 9.82
CA VAL A 86 -6.54 0.33 9.38
C VAL A 86 -7.23 -0.86 8.70
N LEU A 87 -8.29 -1.41 9.31
CA LEU A 87 -9.07 -2.51 8.73
C LEU A 87 -9.72 -2.13 7.39
N ALA A 88 -10.33 -0.94 7.31
CA ALA A 88 -11.01 -0.47 6.12
C ALA A 88 -10.03 -0.25 4.96
N THR A 89 -8.86 0.32 5.22
CA THR A 89 -7.82 0.54 4.21
C THR A 89 -7.26 -0.77 3.68
N HIS A 90 -7.02 -1.76 4.55
CA HIS A 90 -6.52 -3.07 4.10
C HIS A 90 -7.53 -3.79 3.18
N ARG A 91 -8.83 -3.75 3.53
CA ARG A 91 -9.90 -4.27 2.64
C ARG A 91 -10.03 -3.46 1.35
N LEU A 92 -9.77 -2.16 1.41
CA LEU A 92 -9.82 -1.30 0.24
C LEU A 92 -8.71 -1.65 -0.75
N ALA A 93 -7.51 -1.96 -0.28
CA ALA A 93 -6.41 -2.44 -1.13
C ALA A 93 -6.85 -3.67 -1.95
N GLN A 94 -7.44 -4.67 -1.28
CA GLN A 94 -7.99 -5.87 -1.91
C GLN A 94 -9.11 -5.57 -2.91
N GLY A 95 -9.97 -4.59 -2.60
CA GLY A 95 -11.09 -4.18 -3.47
C GLY A 95 -10.70 -3.26 -4.64
N SER A 96 -9.51 -2.66 -4.63
CA SER A 96 -9.08 -1.65 -5.62
C SER A 96 -8.32 -2.22 -6.81
N GLY A 97 -8.20 -3.55 -6.90
CA GLY A 97 -7.43 -4.21 -7.96
C GLY A 97 -5.91 -4.14 -7.75
N LEU A 98 -5.45 -3.88 -6.52
CA LEU A 98 -4.08 -4.14 -6.11
C LEU A 98 -3.98 -5.60 -5.68
N TYR A 99 -3.13 -6.36 -6.36
CA TYR A 99 -2.86 -7.75 -6.02
C TYR A 99 -1.83 -7.83 -4.90
N LEU A 100 -2.02 -8.75 -3.96
CA LEU A 100 -1.01 -9.07 -2.96
C LEU A 100 0.18 -9.77 -3.63
N PRO A 101 1.43 -9.55 -3.19
CA PRO A 101 2.59 -10.25 -3.74
C PRO A 101 2.47 -11.77 -3.65
N SER A 102 1.88 -12.30 -2.58
CA SER A 102 1.49 -13.70 -2.45
C SER A 102 0.55 -14.17 -3.57
N GLU A 103 -0.51 -13.42 -3.90
CA GLU A 103 -1.42 -13.71 -5.02
C GLU A 103 -0.71 -13.65 -6.36
N LEU A 104 0.15 -12.64 -6.57
CA LEU A 104 0.95 -12.46 -7.78
C LEU A 104 1.90 -13.63 -8.02
N ARG A 105 2.53 -14.14 -6.96
CA ARG A 105 3.37 -15.34 -7.00
C ARG A 105 2.57 -16.56 -7.41
N GLU A 106 1.40 -16.79 -6.81
CA GLU A 106 0.54 -17.91 -7.20
C GLU A 106 0.08 -17.82 -8.66
N MET A 107 -0.27 -16.63 -9.15
CA MET A 107 -0.63 -16.41 -10.56
C MET A 107 0.54 -16.70 -11.49
N HIS A 108 1.75 -16.32 -11.11
CA HIS A 108 2.95 -16.61 -11.88
C HIS A 108 3.27 -18.12 -11.89
N GLU A 109 3.17 -18.80 -10.75
CA GLU A 109 3.36 -20.26 -10.63
C GLU A 109 2.34 -21.06 -11.45
N ARG A 110 1.15 -20.48 -11.71
CA ARG A 110 0.11 -21.05 -12.59
C ARG A 110 0.26 -20.63 -14.07
N ASP A 111 1.35 -19.95 -14.44
CA ASP A 111 1.59 -19.40 -15.78
C ASP A 111 0.50 -18.43 -16.28
N GLU A 112 -0.25 -17.78 -15.37
CA GLU A 112 -1.32 -16.83 -15.71
C GLU A 112 -0.77 -15.44 -16.06
N VAL A 113 0.42 -15.10 -15.56
CA VAL A 113 1.07 -13.80 -15.73
C VAL A 113 2.57 -13.93 -15.95
N SER A 114 3.15 -12.99 -16.70
CA SER A 114 4.60 -12.93 -16.92
C SER A 114 5.32 -12.38 -15.68
N ARG A 115 6.62 -12.71 -15.53
CA ARG A 115 7.47 -12.18 -14.46
C ARG A 115 7.54 -10.64 -14.45
N ALA A 116 7.60 -10.03 -15.64
CA ALA A 116 7.60 -8.58 -15.79
C ALA A 116 6.28 -7.94 -15.32
N TRP A 117 5.16 -8.61 -15.58
CA TRP A 117 3.86 -8.17 -15.06
C TRP A 117 3.81 -8.32 -13.54
N GLN A 118 4.24 -9.47 -13.01
CA GLN A 118 4.35 -9.71 -11.56
C GLN A 118 5.17 -8.62 -10.85
N ALA A 119 6.34 -8.29 -11.39
CA ALA A 119 7.21 -7.24 -10.85
C ALA A 119 6.55 -5.86 -10.85
N ARG A 120 5.88 -5.49 -11.94
CA ARG A 120 5.16 -4.21 -12.04
C ARG A 120 4.05 -4.09 -11.01
N GLU A 121 3.23 -5.13 -10.88
CA GLU A 121 2.13 -5.15 -9.92
C GLU A 121 2.66 -5.20 -8.47
N GLY A 122 3.75 -5.94 -8.23
CA GLY A 122 4.45 -5.96 -6.95
C GLY A 122 4.96 -4.58 -6.56
N LEU A 123 5.54 -3.82 -7.50
CA LEU A 123 6.00 -2.46 -7.24
C LEU A 123 4.84 -1.51 -6.88
N ARG A 124 3.68 -1.63 -7.53
CA ARG A 124 2.47 -0.87 -7.17
C ARG A 124 2.02 -1.19 -5.75
N PHE A 125 2.08 -2.46 -5.35
CA PHE A 125 1.82 -2.86 -3.98
C PHE A 125 2.85 -2.27 -3.01
N CYS A 126 4.16 -2.32 -3.31
CA CYS A 126 5.21 -1.72 -2.48
C CYS A 126 4.93 -0.25 -2.18
N VAL A 127 4.59 0.52 -3.22
CA VAL A 127 4.24 1.93 -3.10
C VAL A 127 3.05 2.12 -2.16
N PHE A 128 1.97 1.37 -2.38
CA PHE A 128 0.79 1.45 -1.54
C PHE A 128 1.09 1.11 -0.08
N ALA A 129 1.76 -0.02 0.16
CA ALA A 129 2.10 -0.51 1.50
C ALA A 129 3.01 0.47 2.25
N THR A 130 3.97 1.07 1.54
CA THR A 130 4.88 2.10 2.09
C THR A 130 4.10 3.35 2.50
N MET A 131 3.22 3.84 1.63
CA MET A 131 2.33 4.97 1.91
C MET A 131 1.42 4.70 3.11
N MET A 132 0.74 3.55 3.09
CA MET A 132 -0.16 3.13 4.17
C MET A 132 0.59 3.11 5.50
N ARG A 133 1.78 2.50 5.55
CA ARG A 133 2.60 2.43 6.76
C ARG A 133 3.00 3.82 7.25
N ALA A 134 3.58 4.67 6.40
CA ALA A 134 4.08 5.98 6.81
C ALA A 134 2.96 6.91 7.33
N VAL A 135 1.83 6.99 6.61
CA VAL A 135 0.67 7.79 7.06
C VAL A 135 0.04 7.16 8.31
N GLY A 136 0.08 5.83 8.40
CA GLY A 136 -0.39 5.08 9.55
C GLY A 136 0.45 5.29 10.82
N GLU A 137 1.77 5.34 10.70
CA GLU A 137 2.70 5.73 11.77
C GLU A 137 2.40 7.16 12.25
N ALA A 138 2.22 8.11 11.31
CA ALA A 138 1.80 9.46 11.65
C ALA A 138 0.42 9.51 12.34
N MET A 139 -0.50 8.60 12.01
CA MET A 139 -1.78 8.44 12.71
C MET A 139 -1.60 7.89 14.14
N VAL A 140 -0.69 6.94 14.34
CA VAL A 140 -0.35 6.41 15.69
C VAL A 140 0.22 7.51 16.58
N GLU A 141 1.07 8.37 16.02
CA GLU A 141 1.70 9.49 16.72
C GLU A 141 0.77 10.70 16.93
N GLY A 142 -0.42 10.68 16.32
CA GLY A 142 -1.41 11.74 16.43
C GLY A 142 -1.21 12.92 15.48
N GLY A 143 -0.31 12.80 14.51
CA GLY A 143 -0.10 13.80 13.44
C GLY A 143 -1.18 13.77 12.37
N VAL A 144 -1.86 12.63 12.16
CA VAL A 144 -2.92 12.46 11.16
C VAL A 144 -4.17 11.85 11.80
N GLY A 145 -5.35 12.37 11.45
CA GLY A 145 -6.63 11.81 11.89
C GLY A 145 -7.02 10.56 11.07
N ALA A 146 -7.78 9.64 11.68
CA ALA A 146 -8.21 8.39 11.02
C ALA A 146 -8.93 8.60 9.67
N ALA A 147 -9.74 9.66 9.55
CA ALA A 147 -10.42 9.98 8.29
C ALA A 147 -9.44 10.44 7.19
N ALA A 148 -8.42 11.24 7.55
CA ALA A 148 -7.40 11.69 6.62
C ALA A 148 -6.54 10.50 6.16
N TYR A 149 -6.15 9.61 7.07
CA TYR A 149 -5.47 8.36 6.72
C TYR A 149 -6.24 7.55 5.68
N VAL A 150 -7.56 7.34 5.88
CA VAL A 150 -8.40 6.62 4.92
C VAL A 150 -8.45 7.33 3.58
N SER A 151 -8.66 8.66 3.56
CA SER A 151 -8.73 9.45 2.31
C SER A 151 -7.42 9.35 1.52
N THR A 152 -6.27 9.53 2.18
CA THR A 152 -4.96 9.45 1.53
C THR A 152 -4.70 8.06 0.97
N CYS A 153 -5.05 7.00 1.71
CA CYS A 153 -4.90 5.64 1.20
C CYS A 153 -5.85 5.36 0.03
N GLN A 154 -7.08 5.87 0.06
CA GLN A 154 -8.03 5.76 -1.04
C GLN A 154 -7.55 6.49 -2.30
N GLU A 155 -7.05 7.70 -2.15
CA GLU A 155 -6.49 8.50 -3.24
C GLU A 155 -5.25 7.84 -3.81
N THR A 156 -4.38 7.28 -2.96
CA THR A 156 -3.21 6.51 -3.38
C THR A 156 -3.63 5.26 -4.15
N ALA A 157 -4.55 4.45 -3.61
CA ALA A 157 -5.07 3.26 -4.29
C ALA A 157 -5.71 3.61 -5.64
N LYS A 158 -6.42 4.74 -5.71
CA LYS A 158 -7.01 5.24 -6.96
C LYS A 158 -5.96 5.75 -7.93
N ALA A 159 -4.91 6.45 -7.49
CA ALA A 159 -3.82 6.88 -8.36
C ALA A 159 -3.08 5.66 -8.92
N LEU A 160 -2.84 4.66 -8.08
CA LEU A 160 -2.27 3.38 -8.51
C LEU A 160 -3.20 2.67 -9.50
N GLY A 161 -4.48 2.50 -9.18
CA GLY A 161 -5.52 1.79 -9.96
C GLY A 161 -6.05 2.51 -11.20
N GLY A 162 -5.96 3.84 -11.23
CA GLY A 162 -6.44 4.72 -12.30
C GLY A 162 -5.43 4.93 -13.43
N ILE A 163 -4.20 4.48 -13.25
CA ILE A 163 -3.27 4.24 -14.35
C ILE A 163 -3.79 2.98 -15.04
N GLU A 164 -4.57 3.15 -16.12
CA GLU A 164 -5.07 2.06 -16.95
C GLU A 164 -3.92 1.13 -17.33
N ILE A 165 -3.86 -0.01 -16.66
CA ILE A 165 -2.87 -1.04 -16.93
C ILE A 165 -3.16 -1.57 -18.32
N ALA A 166 -2.22 -1.38 -19.25
CA ALA A 166 -2.29 -2.04 -20.55
C ALA A 166 -2.53 -3.54 -20.31
N ALA A 167 -3.69 -4.02 -20.78
CA ALA A 167 -4.02 -5.44 -20.74
C ALA A 167 -2.87 -6.24 -21.36
N PRO A 168 -2.55 -7.45 -20.83
CA PRO A 168 -1.53 -8.29 -21.43
C PRO A 168 -1.83 -8.44 -22.93
N GLN A 169 -0.87 -8.09 -23.79
CA GLN A 169 -1.00 -8.34 -25.21
C GLN A 169 -1.05 -9.86 -25.40
N ALA A 170 -2.19 -10.32 -25.92
CA ALA A 170 -2.42 -11.72 -26.29
C ALA A 170 -1.54 -12.17 -27.46
#